data_AF-Q8TMK1-F1
#
_entry.id   AF-Q8TMK1-F1
#
_cell.length_a   1.000
_cell.length_b   1.000
_cell.length_c   1.000
_cell.angle_alpha   90.00
_cell.angle_beta   90.00
_cell.angle_gamma   90.00
#
_symmetry.space_group_name_H-M   'P 1'
#
loop_
_entity.id
_entity.type
_entity.pdbx_description
1 polymer ?
#
loop_
_entity_poly.entity_id
_entity_poly.type
_entity_poly.pdbx_seq_one_letter_code
_entity_poly.pdbx_strand_id
1 'polypeptide(L)'
;MTGMSKFNKEITVFIFFLALVILWGLFANASADMKTPVDTKVPVDTKTPFQGKKVAGFFIEFEEGTTEPEVKDILENYNMTVNTIDYNSDIIPGRYYMILDRDRIMDIEELVDEVNLTIPIKKGSNYLVTVTEQAIEDKNFLAILEKNNLPVKKSVYCYIRLEDESENGSIPQKDAYQIANELEKNEKVLAASPDTRINHLLIEFEDGTTEQEVKSILEKYNTTMNTIEYDSNLQPERYYLVVDADKRMDVRNELGKDENWTDPIYHDIKKGNHYIITVTEQAIEDKNFLAMLEKNDLQVKNSVLCCITLGNESKNWIWESDERRIENELKMNEKVLTLLRCGST
;
A
#
# COMPACT_ATOMS: atom_id res chain seq x y z
N MET A 1 -18.67 42.76 3.06
CA MET A 1 -19.56 41.72 2.49
C MET A 1 -19.38 41.71 0.99
N THR A 2 -18.52 40.83 0.47
CA THR A 2 -18.46 40.32 -0.93
C THR A 2 -17.10 39.62 -1.09
N GLY A 3 -16.99 38.42 -0.53
CA GLY A 3 -15.82 37.54 -0.73
C GLY A 3 -16.19 36.05 -0.78
N MET A 4 -17.46 35.71 -0.57
CA MET A 4 -17.95 34.33 -0.43
C MET A 4 -18.52 33.74 -1.72
N SER A 5 -18.31 34.35 -2.89
CA SER A 5 -18.94 33.87 -4.15
C SER A 5 -18.09 32.92 -4.99
N LYS A 6 -16.77 32.84 -4.73
CA LYS A 6 -15.86 31.99 -5.55
C LYS A 6 -15.77 30.57 -5.00
N PHE A 7 -15.53 30.42 -3.70
CA PHE A 7 -15.42 29.11 -3.03
C PHE A 7 -16.70 28.27 -3.14
N ASN A 8 -17.89 28.88 -3.00
CA ASN A 8 -19.16 28.15 -3.13
C ASN A 8 -19.37 27.55 -4.53
N LYS A 9 -18.75 28.12 -5.56
CA LYS A 9 -18.91 27.63 -6.94
C LYS A 9 -18.07 26.38 -7.19
N GLU A 10 -16.86 26.30 -6.62
CA GLU A 10 -15.98 25.13 -6.74
C GLU A 10 -16.52 23.94 -5.95
N ILE A 11 -17.01 24.17 -4.71
CA ILE A 11 -17.63 23.12 -3.89
C ILE A 11 -18.86 22.52 -4.58
N THR A 12 -19.70 23.37 -5.21
CA THR A 12 -20.90 22.89 -5.93
C THR A 12 -20.53 22.00 -7.12
N VAL A 13 -19.45 22.32 -7.84
CA VAL A 13 -18.99 21.51 -8.98
C VAL A 13 -18.45 20.16 -8.50
N PHE A 14 -17.69 20.15 -7.39
CA PHE A 14 -17.13 18.92 -6.84
C PHE A 14 -18.22 17.97 -6.33
N ILE A 15 -19.23 18.48 -5.60
CA ILE A 15 -20.37 17.68 -5.12
C ILE A 15 -21.16 17.09 -6.29
N PHE A 16 -21.38 17.86 -7.36
CA PHE A 16 -22.08 17.37 -8.56
C PHE A 16 -21.29 16.26 -9.26
N PHE A 17 -19.97 16.38 -9.33
CA PHE A 17 -19.10 15.36 -9.92
C PHE A 17 -19.10 14.06 -9.10
N LEU A 18 -19.01 14.17 -7.76
CA LEU A 18 -19.06 13.03 -6.86
C LEU A 18 -20.40 12.27 -6.98
N ALA A 19 -21.52 13.01 -7.02
CA ALA A 19 -22.84 12.41 -7.24
C ALA A 19 -22.94 11.68 -8.59
N LEU A 20 -22.32 12.22 -9.65
CA LEU A 20 -22.28 11.59 -10.97
C LEU A 20 -21.49 10.27 -10.94
N VAL A 21 -20.34 10.24 -10.26
CA VAL A 21 -19.51 9.02 -10.10
C VAL A 21 -20.27 7.94 -9.33
N ILE A 22 -20.95 8.31 -8.25
CA ILE A 22 -21.77 7.37 -7.46
C ILE A 22 -22.93 6.82 -8.32
N LEU A 23 -23.65 7.67 -9.04
CA LEU A 23 -24.70 7.25 -9.96
C LEU A 23 -24.16 6.33 -11.06
N TRP A 24 -22.99 6.63 -11.63
CA TRP A 24 -22.39 5.78 -12.66
C TRP A 24 -21.96 4.42 -12.11
N GLY A 25 -21.40 4.37 -10.90
CA GLY A 25 -21.06 3.12 -10.21
C GLY A 25 -22.30 2.26 -9.92
N LEU A 26 -23.44 2.87 -9.62
CA LEU A 26 -24.71 2.16 -9.42
C LEU A 26 -25.28 1.60 -10.75
N PHE A 27 -25.20 2.36 -11.84
CA PHE A 27 -25.70 1.89 -13.15
C PHE A 27 -24.76 0.91 -13.85
N ALA A 28 -23.45 1.00 -13.65
CA ALA A 28 -22.49 0.03 -14.21
C ALA A 28 -22.72 -1.38 -13.67
N ASN A 29 -23.24 -1.51 -12.44
CA ASN A 29 -23.53 -2.80 -11.83
C ASN A 29 -24.94 -3.35 -12.17
N ALA A 30 -25.83 -2.54 -12.72
CA ALA A 30 -27.21 -2.96 -13.00
C ALA A 30 -27.40 -3.69 -14.35
N SER A 31 -26.38 -3.75 -15.21
CA SER A 31 -26.49 -4.43 -16.52
C SER A 31 -25.99 -5.89 -16.51
N ALA A 32 -25.61 -6.45 -15.36
CA ALA A 32 -25.00 -7.78 -15.26
C ALA A 32 -25.99 -8.97 -15.27
N ASP A 33 -27.26 -8.76 -15.60
CA ASP A 33 -28.26 -9.84 -15.70
C ASP A 33 -28.67 -10.09 -17.16
N MET A 34 -27.69 -10.39 -18.01
CA MET A 34 -27.93 -10.94 -19.34
C MET A 34 -27.32 -12.34 -19.43
N LYS A 35 -28.05 -13.30 -18.87
CA LYS A 35 -27.79 -14.74 -18.98
C LYS A 35 -27.81 -15.17 -20.45
N THR A 36 -26.65 -15.51 -21.00
CA THR A 36 -26.56 -16.41 -22.15
C THR A 36 -25.42 -17.38 -21.90
N PRO A 37 -25.69 -18.68 -21.70
CA PRO A 37 -24.65 -19.67 -21.47
C PRO A 37 -23.99 -19.99 -22.81
N VAL A 38 -22.73 -19.62 -22.96
CA VAL A 38 -21.92 -19.97 -24.13
C VAL A 38 -20.83 -20.90 -23.65
N ASP A 39 -21.12 -22.20 -23.72
CA ASP A 39 -20.11 -23.23 -23.84
C ASP A 39 -19.39 -23.00 -25.17
N THR A 40 -18.27 -22.29 -25.12
CA THR A 40 -17.31 -22.29 -26.22
C THR A 40 -15.95 -22.41 -25.59
N LYS A 41 -15.42 -23.64 -25.61
CA LYS A 41 -14.00 -23.92 -25.45
C LYS A 41 -13.28 -23.14 -26.55
N VAL A 42 -12.86 -21.92 -26.24
CA VAL A 42 -12.09 -21.08 -27.16
C VAL A 42 -10.79 -21.85 -27.42
N PRO A 43 -10.50 -22.26 -28.67
CA PRO A 43 -9.25 -22.91 -28.97
C PRO A 43 -8.14 -21.88 -28.81
N VAL A 44 -7.12 -22.25 -28.03
CA VAL A 44 -5.89 -21.48 -27.82
C VAL A 44 -5.27 -21.21 -29.17
N ASP A 45 -5.45 -19.97 -29.65
CA ASP A 45 -4.89 -19.49 -30.90
C ASP A 45 -3.36 -19.42 -30.72
N THR A 46 -2.64 -20.44 -31.21
CA THR A 46 -1.18 -20.53 -31.19
C THR A 46 -0.54 -19.58 -32.20
N LYS A 47 -0.92 -18.31 -32.18
CA LYS A 47 -0.35 -17.25 -33.01
C LYS A 47 0.54 -16.36 -32.15
N THR A 48 1.84 -16.65 -32.22
CA THR A 48 2.97 -15.82 -31.76
C THR A 48 2.92 -15.53 -30.26
N PRO A 49 3.84 -16.05 -29.42
CA PRO A 49 3.79 -15.82 -27.98
C PRO A 49 3.72 -14.31 -27.75
N PHE A 50 2.60 -13.87 -27.17
CA PHE A 50 2.43 -12.50 -26.73
C PHE A 50 3.65 -12.21 -25.84
N GLN A 51 4.57 -11.37 -26.30
CA GLN A 51 5.70 -10.89 -25.51
C GLN A 51 5.20 -9.90 -24.45
N GLY A 52 4.12 -10.25 -23.77
CA GLY A 52 3.55 -9.49 -22.68
C GLY A 52 4.41 -9.61 -21.44
N LYS A 53 4.26 -8.62 -20.56
CA LYS A 53 4.76 -8.69 -19.20
C LYS A 53 4.29 -10.01 -18.55
N LYS A 54 5.21 -10.72 -17.92
CA LYS A 54 4.97 -11.96 -17.16
C LYS A 54 5.02 -11.64 -15.67
N VAL A 55 4.58 -12.57 -14.83
CA VAL A 55 4.65 -12.46 -13.36
C VAL A 55 5.57 -13.52 -12.80
N ALA A 56 6.24 -13.24 -11.69
CA ALA A 56 7.11 -14.19 -10.99
C ALA A 56 6.36 -15.05 -9.96
N GLY A 57 5.16 -14.63 -9.57
CA GLY A 57 4.50 -15.17 -8.41
C GLY A 57 3.17 -14.53 -8.09
N PHE A 58 2.66 -14.88 -6.92
CA PHE A 58 1.46 -14.30 -6.34
C PHE A 58 1.69 -13.99 -4.87
N PHE A 59 1.19 -12.85 -4.42
CA PHE A 59 0.94 -12.59 -3.01
C PHE A 59 -0.49 -13.02 -2.70
N ILE A 60 -0.68 -13.95 -1.77
CA ILE A 60 -2.01 -14.46 -1.43
C ILE A 60 -2.19 -14.43 0.08
N GLU A 61 -3.23 -13.72 0.50
CA GLU A 61 -3.63 -13.58 1.90
C GLU A 61 -4.78 -14.54 2.19
N PHE A 62 -4.64 -15.39 3.20
CA PHE A 62 -5.62 -16.38 3.61
C PHE A 62 -6.18 -16.09 5.01
N GLU A 63 -7.34 -16.67 5.30
CA GLU A 63 -7.95 -16.63 6.64
C GLU A 63 -7.03 -17.22 7.72
N GLU A 64 -7.22 -16.73 8.95
CA GLU A 64 -6.54 -17.25 10.13
C GLU A 64 -6.69 -18.77 10.26
N GLY A 65 -5.57 -19.44 10.53
CA GLY A 65 -5.53 -20.89 10.74
C GLY A 65 -5.48 -21.73 9.46
N THR A 66 -5.47 -21.11 8.27
CA THR A 66 -5.24 -21.83 7.01
C THR A 66 -3.86 -22.50 7.03
N THR A 67 -3.84 -23.80 6.77
CA THR A 67 -2.63 -24.63 6.84
C THR A 67 -1.95 -24.77 5.47
N GLU A 68 -0.66 -25.12 5.45
CA GLU A 68 0.08 -25.35 4.20
C GLU A 68 -0.58 -26.39 3.26
N PRO A 69 -1.09 -27.54 3.75
CA PRO A 69 -1.84 -28.47 2.90
C PRO A 69 -3.07 -27.82 2.25
N GLU A 70 -3.85 -27.04 2.98
CA GLU A 70 -5.02 -26.34 2.42
C GLU A 70 -4.62 -25.32 1.35
N VAL A 71 -3.50 -24.58 1.56
CA VAL A 71 -2.95 -23.68 0.54
C VAL A 71 -2.60 -24.45 -0.74
N LYS A 72 -1.92 -25.61 -0.62
CA LYS A 72 -1.57 -26.44 -1.78
C LYS A 72 -2.81 -26.94 -2.51
N ASP A 73 -3.80 -27.48 -1.79
CA ASP A 73 -5.06 -27.98 -2.34
C ASP A 73 -5.82 -26.88 -3.11
N ILE A 74 -5.80 -25.64 -2.63
CA ILE A 74 -6.40 -24.49 -3.33
C ILE A 74 -5.66 -24.23 -4.66
N LEU A 75 -4.32 -24.18 -4.62
CA LEU A 75 -3.48 -23.83 -5.76
C LEU A 75 -3.46 -24.90 -6.86
N GLU A 76 -3.61 -26.19 -6.51
CA GLU A 76 -3.65 -27.31 -7.45
C GLU A 76 -4.70 -27.14 -8.57
N ASN A 77 -5.77 -26.39 -8.30
CA ASN A 77 -6.85 -26.16 -9.27
C ASN A 77 -6.49 -25.19 -10.40
N TYR A 78 -5.36 -24.47 -10.30
CA TYR A 78 -5.06 -23.34 -11.18
C TYR A 78 -3.96 -23.61 -12.22
N ASN A 79 -3.54 -24.88 -12.39
CA ASN A 79 -2.50 -25.29 -13.35
C ASN A 79 -1.24 -24.40 -13.30
N MET A 80 -0.89 -23.93 -12.10
CA MET A 80 0.31 -23.15 -11.83
C MET A 80 1.42 -24.10 -11.39
N THR A 81 2.60 -24.00 -11.99
CA THR A 81 3.77 -24.75 -11.50
C THR A 81 4.42 -23.97 -10.37
N VAL A 82 4.06 -24.33 -9.14
CA VAL A 82 4.56 -23.69 -7.92
C VAL A 82 5.95 -24.23 -7.59
N ASN A 83 6.93 -23.34 -7.48
CA ASN A 83 8.29 -23.67 -7.07
C ASN A 83 8.43 -23.66 -5.55
N THR A 84 8.08 -22.53 -4.92
CA THR A 84 8.14 -22.37 -3.46
C THR A 84 6.93 -21.61 -2.93
N ILE A 85 6.57 -21.91 -1.68
CA ILE A 85 5.57 -21.17 -0.92
C ILE A 85 6.26 -20.63 0.32
N ASP A 86 6.42 -19.31 0.37
CA ASP A 86 7.05 -18.62 1.49
C ASP A 86 5.98 -18.08 2.43
N TYR A 87 5.97 -18.57 3.68
CA TYR A 87 5.05 -18.15 4.73
C TYR A 87 5.75 -17.18 5.68
N ASN A 88 5.10 -16.04 5.99
CA ASN A 88 5.60 -15.09 7.01
C ASN A 88 7.08 -14.73 6.83
N SER A 89 7.53 -14.58 5.58
CA SER A 89 8.92 -14.30 5.25
C SER A 89 9.24 -12.81 5.46
N ASP A 90 10.52 -12.45 5.43
CA ASP A 90 10.96 -11.05 5.46
C ASP A 90 10.46 -10.22 4.26
N ILE A 91 9.75 -10.82 3.30
CA ILE A 91 9.09 -10.13 2.18
C ILE A 91 7.68 -9.66 2.59
N ILE A 92 7.09 -10.32 3.58
CA ILE A 92 5.69 -10.21 3.95
C ILE A 92 5.57 -9.93 5.46
N PRO A 93 5.34 -8.67 5.88
CA PRO A 93 5.05 -8.38 7.27
C PRO A 93 3.74 -9.02 7.71
N GLY A 94 3.58 -9.23 9.03
CA GLY A 94 2.34 -9.75 9.59
C GLY A 94 1.16 -8.89 9.18
N ARG A 95 0.10 -9.54 8.70
CA ARG A 95 -1.16 -8.87 8.38
C ARG A 95 -2.29 -9.38 9.26
N TYR A 96 -3.19 -8.46 9.53
CA TYR A 96 -4.39 -8.71 10.28
C TYR A 96 -5.58 -8.29 9.42
N TYR A 97 -6.76 -8.79 9.75
CA TYR A 97 -7.96 -8.46 9.00
C TYR A 97 -9.20 -8.47 9.87
N MET A 98 -10.20 -7.73 9.40
CA MET A 98 -11.55 -7.71 9.93
C MET A 98 -12.53 -8.00 8.79
N ILE A 99 -13.57 -8.78 9.08
CA ILE A 99 -14.72 -8.95 8.19
C ILE A 99 -15.90 -8.22 8.83
N LEU A 100 -16.38 -7.19 8.17
CA LEU A 100 -17.42 -6.30 8.68
C LEU A 100 -18.65 -6.35 7.78
N ASP A 101 -19.84 -6.29 8.38
CA ASP A 101 -21.05 -5.98 7.62
C ASP A 101 -21.04 -4.49 7.20
N ARG A 102 -21.97 -4.10 6.33
CA ARG A 102 -22.05 -2.72 5.82
C ARG A 102 -22.25 -1.69 6.94
N ASP A 103 -23.03 -2.02 7.96
CA ASP A 103 -23.40 -1.05 9.00
C ASP A 103 -22.19 -0.77 9.91
N ARG A 104 -21.40 -1.81 10.20
CA ARG A 104 -20.16 -1.73 10.98
C ARG A 104 -19.00 -1.01 10.29
N ILE A 105 -19.06 -0.81 8.97
CA ILE A 105 -18.05 0.00 8.27
C ILE A 105 -18.15 1.46 8.68
N MET A 106 -19.37 1.97 8.89
CA MET A 106 -19.54 3.35 9.35
C MET A 106 -19.01 3.52 10.78
N ASP A 107 -19.06 2.48 11.60
CA ASP A 107 -18.48 2.48 12.95
C ASP A 107 -16.94 2.58 12.96
N ILE A 108 -16.29 2.28 11.82
CA ILE A 108 -14.85 2.38 11.64
C ILE A 108 -14.43 3.44 10.62
N GLU A 109 -15.35 4.23 10.06
CA GLU A 109 -14.99 5.26 9.08
C GLU A 109 -14.02 6.27 9.70
N GLU A 110 -14.24 6.62 10.98
CA GLU A 110 -13.31 7.40 11.81
C GLU A 110 -11.93 6.71 11.97
N LEU A 111 -11.86 5.38 11.94
CA LEU A 111 -10.61 4.62 11.99
C LEU A 111 -9.88 4.53 10.66
N VAL A 112 -10.59 4.60 9.53
CA VAL A 112 -9.96 4.48 8.20
C VAL A 112 -8.96 5.62 8.02
N ASP A 113 -9.31 6.81 8.50
CA ASP A 113 -8.45 7.99 8.46
C ASP A 113 -7.35 7.96 9.54
N GLU A 114 -7.64 7.44 10.74
CA GLU A 114 -6.68 7.46 11.86
C GLU A 114 -5.65 6.32 11.84
N VAL A 115 -6.02 5.12 11.37
CA VAL A 115 -5.26 3.88 11.65
C VAL A 115 -4.94 3.03 10.42
N ASN A 116 -4.80 3.68 9.26
CA ASN A 116 -4.17 3.06 8.08
C ASN A 116 -4.89 1.78 7.63
N LEU A 117 -6.21 1.76 7.75
CA LEU A 117 -6.99 0.64 7.25
C LEU A 117 -6.93 0.69 5.73
N THR A 118 -6.67 -0.45 5.09
CA THR A 118 -6.81 -0.54 3.64
C THR A 118 -8.24 -0.20 3.25
N ILE A 119 -8.45 0.40 2.08
CA ILE A 119 -9.78 0.63 1.52
C ILE A 119 -10.62 -0.65 1.65
N PRO A 120 -11.80 -0.61 2.31
CA PRO A 120 -12.60 -1.80 2.49
C PRO A 120 -12.94 -2.49 1.17
N ILE A 121 -12.58 -3.76 1.04
CA ILE A 121 -12.82 -4.57 -0.16
C ILE A 121 -14.09 -5.37 0.03
N LYS A 122 -15.02 -5.30 -0.92
CA LYS A 122 -16.26 -6.08 -0.83
C LYS A 122 -15.96 -7.58 -0.93
N LYS A 123 -16.39 -8.35 0.08
CA LYS A 123 -16.28 -9.80 0.14
C LYS A 123 -17.64 -10.43 0.40
N GLY A 124 -18.30 -10.89 -0.67
CA GLY A 124 -19.69 -11.35 -0.59
C GLY A 124 -20.65 -10.22 -0.18
N SER A 125 -21.37 -10.39 0.93
CA SER A 125 -22.21 -9.36 1.55
C SER A 125 -21.47 -8.44 2.52
N ASN A 126 -20.25 -8.82 2.89
CA ASN A 126 -19.44 -8.16 3.89
C ASN A 126 -18.31 -7.39 3.22
N TYR A 127 -17.47 -6.77 4.03
CA TYR A 127 -16.28 -6.05 3.62
C TYR A 127 -15.10 -6.57 4.41
N LEU A 128 -14.02 -6.83 3.68
CA LEU A 128 -12.72 -7.14 4.21
C LEU A 128 -11.96 -5.84 4.42
N VAL A 129 -11.41 -5.68 5.62
CA VAL A 129 -10.49 -4.59 5.94
C VAL A 129 -9.19 -5.20 6.41
N THR A 130 -8.11 -4.96 5.67
CA THR A 130 -6.77 -5.37 6.08
C THR A 130 -6.17 -4.32 7.01
N VAL A 131 -5.54 -4.82 8.07
CA VAL A 131 -4.99 -4.07 9.19
C VAL A 131 -3.49 -4.37 9.24
N THR A 132 -2.68 -3.32 9.35
CA THR A 132 -1.22 -3.47 9.44
C THR A 132 -0.79 -3.94 10.83
N GLU A 133 0.40 -4.54 10.93
CA GLU A 133 0.98 -4.89 12.23
C GLU A 133 1.21 -3.66 13.13
N GLN A 134 1.51 -2.49 12.54
CA GLN A 134 1.64 -1.26 13.29
C GLN A 134 0.31 -0.82 13.93
N ALA A 135 -0.82 -0.99 13.22
CA ALA A 135 -2.13 -0.63 13.74
C ALA A 135 -2.51 -1.43 14.99
N ILE A 136 -2.21 -2.73 15.04
CA ILE A 136 -2.51 -3.56 16.23
C ILE A 136 -1.62 -3.26 17.43
N GLU A 137 -0.51 -2.51 17.26
CA GLU A 137 0.31 -2.00 18.37
C GLU A 137 -0.25 -0.68 18.93
N ASP A 138 -1.15 -0.01 18.20
CA ASP A 138 -1.71 1.28 18.61
C ASP A 138 -2.84 1.12 19.64
N LYS A 139 -2.65 1.71 20.82
CA LYS A 139 -3.59 1.60 21.94
C LYS A 139 -4.95 2.23 21.64
N ASN A 140 -4.98 3.31 20.87
CA ASN A 140 -6.24 3.97 20.53
C ASN A 140 -7.04 3.07 19.59
N PHE A 141 -6.37 2.49 18.58
CA PHE A 141 -6.99 1.50 17.69
C PHE A 141 -7.56 0.32 18.48
N LEU A 142 -6.77 -0.28 19.37
CA LEU A 142 -7.23 -1.40 20.21
C LEU A 142 -8.42 -1.04 21.10
N ALA A 143 -8.41 0.15 21.71
CA ALA A 143 -9.52 0.62 22.54
C ALA A 143 -10.82 0.78 21.74
N ILE A 144 -10.72 1.19 20.47
CA ILE A 144 -11.87 1.33 19.58
C ILE A 144 -12.38 -0.05 19.14
N LEU A 145 -11.48 -0.99 18.81
CA LEU A 145 -11.87 -2.38 18.54
C LEU A 145 -12.63 -3.00 19.72
N GLU A 146 -12.14 -2.78 20.95
CA GLU A 146 -12.79 -3.27 22.17
C GLU A 146 -14.15 -2.58 22.39
N LYS A 147 -14.20 -1.25 22.30
CA LYS A 147 -15.44 -0.45 22.47
C LYS A 147 -16.54 -0.89 21.52
N ASN A 148 -16.20 -1.18 20.27
CA ASN A 148 -17.16 -1.56 19.22
C ASN A 148 -17.29 -3.09 19.04
N ASN A 149 -16.60 -3.89 19.87
CA ASN A 149 -16.57 -5.35 19.79
C ASN A 149 -16.28 -5.85 18.36
N LEU A 150 -15.21 -5.31 17.77
CA LEU A 150 -14.74 -5.61 16.41
C LEU A 150 -13.60 -6.62 16.48
N PRO A 151 -13.83 -7.88 16.08
CA PRO A 151 -12.80 -8.89 16.13
C PRO A 151 -11.79 -8.68 15.00
N VAL A 152 -10.51 -8.58 15.37
CA VAL A 152 -9.38 -8.61 14.45
C VAL A 152 -8.73 -10.00 14.48
N LYS A 153 -8.40 -10.54 13.32
CA LYS A 153 -7.77 -11.86 13.15
C LYS A 153 -6.43 -11.72 12.47
N LYS A 154 -5.48 -12.63 12.73
CA LYS A 154 -4.20 -12.65 12.01
C LYS A 154 -4.35 -13.46 10.72
N SER A 155 -4.03 -12.87 9.57
CA SER A 155 -4.08 -13.59 8.30
C SER A 155 -2.84 -14.47 8.11
N VAL A 156 -2.98 -15.48 7.25
CA VAL A 156 -1.85 -16.26 6.75
C VAL A 156 -1.46 -15.66 5.40
N TYR A 157 -0.39 -14.86 5.36
CA TYR A 157 0.01 -14.15 4.15
C TYR A 157 1.23 -14.82 3.51
N CYS A 158 1.06 -15.28 2.27
CA CYS A 158 2.00 -16.11 1.55
C CYS A 158 2.50 -15.43 0.28
N TYR A 159 3.76 -15.71 -0.07
CA TYR A 159 4.28 -15.47 -1.41
C TYR A 159 4.46 -16.80 -2.13
N ILE A 160 3.78 -16.96 -3.25
CA ILE A 160 3.85 -18.14 -4.11
C ILE A 160 4.81 -17.82 -5.25
N ARG A 161 6.00 -18.41 -5.25
CA ARG A 161 6.95 -18.28 -6.35
C ARG A 161 6.65 -19.32 -7.42
N LEU A 162 6.50 -18.87 -8.66
CA LEU A 162 6.36 -19.76 -9.81
C LEU A 162 7.72 -20.28 -10.25
N GLU A 163 7.74 -21.38 -10.99
CA GLU A 163 8.95 -21.83 -11.68
C GLU A 163 9.48 -20.77 -12.66
N ASP A 164 10.80 -20.76 -12.84
CA ASP A 164 11.52 -19.72 -13.56
C ASP A 164 11.07 -19.60 -15.03
N GLU A 165 11.24 -18.41 -15.62
CA GLU A 165 10.80 -18.14 -17.00
C GLU A 165 11.38 -19.11 -18.04
N SER A 166 12.56 -19.66 -17.76
CA SER A 166 13.23 -20.64 -18.63
C SER A 166 12.56 -22.02 -18.65
N GLU A 167 11.76 -22.35 -17.64
CA GLU A 167 11.22 -23.70 -17.43
C GLU A 167 9.70 -23.80 -17.69
N ASN A 168 9.14 -22.85 -18.46
CA ASN A 168 7.70 -22.73 -18.78
C ASN A 168 6.80 -22.28 -17.61
N GLY A 169 7.33 -21.93 -16.44
CA GLY A 169 6.53 -21.53 -15.26
C GLY A 169 5.91 -20.13 -15.32
N SER A 170 6.23 -19.34 -16.35
CA SER A 170 5.77 -17.96 -16.43
C SER A 170 4.31 -17.82 -16.88
N ILE A 171 3.53 -17.06 -16.13
CA ILE A 171 2.14 -16.73 -16.48
C ILE A 171 2.10 -15.31 -17.08
N PRO A 172 1.44 -15.09 -18.23
CA PRO A 172 1.20 -13.74 -18.74
C PRO A 172 0.46 -12.89 -17.70
N GLN A 173 0.85 -11.63 -17.50
CA GLN A 173 0.29 -10.78 -16.45
C GLN A 173 -1.24 -10.67 -16.50
N LYS A 174 -1.82 -10.63 -17.70
CA LYS A 174 -3.28 -10.61 -17.87
C LYS A 174 -3.94 -11.86 -17.28
N ASP A 175 -3.37 -13.02 -17.56
CA ASP A 175 -3.88 -14.31 -17.09
C ASP A 175 -3.66 -14.44 -15.58
N ALA A 176 -2.56 -13.87 -15.06
CA ALA A 176 -2.30 -13.83 -13.63
C ALA A 176 -3.36 -13.03 -12.86
N TYR A 177 -3.80 -11.86 -13.36
CA TYR A 177 -4.92 -11.15 -12.75
C TYR A 177 -6.23 -11.93 -12.80
N GLN A 178 -6.47 -12.69 -13.87
CA GLN A 178 -7.63 -13.58 -13.94
C GLN A 178 -7.54 -14.67 -12.87
N ILE A 179 -6.38 -15.30 -12.70
CA ILE A 179 -6.15 -16.30 -11.67
C ILE A 179 -6.35 -15.72 -10.26
N ALA A 180 -5.80 -14.53 -9.99
CA ALA A 180 -5.99 -13.84 -8.71
C ALA A 180 -7.48 -13.61 -8.39
N ASN A 181 -8.25 -13.11 -9.36
CA ASN A 181 -9.70 -12.92 -9.20
C ASN A 181 -10.46 -14.23 -8.97
N GLU A 182 -10.03 -15.33 -9.60
CA GLU A 182 -10.63 -16.64 -9.38
C GLU A 182 -10.24 -17.24 -8.02
N LEU A 183 -9.00 -17.03 -7.55
CA LEU A 183 -8.54 -17.42 -6.21
C LEU A 183 -9.38 -16.73 -5.13
N GLU A 184 -9.67 -15.44 -5.29
CA GLU A 184 -10.49 -14.66 -4.36
C GLU A 184 -11.96 -15.11 -4.26
N LYS A 185 -12.42 -16.02 -5.14
CA LYS A 185 -13.73 -16.66 -4.98
C LYS A 185 -13.74 -17.77 -3.93
N ASN A 186 -12.57 -18.31 -3.60
CA ASN A 186 -12.43 -19.26 -2.51
C ASN A 186 -12.68 -18.55 -1.17
N GLU A 187 -13.46 -19.18 -0.28
CA GLU A 187 -13.82 -18.59 1.01
C GLU A 187 -12.62 -18.36 1.94
N LYS A 188 -11.55 -19.14 1.78
CA LYS A 188 -10.32 -19.03 2.56
C LYS A 188 -9.35 -17.98 2.06
N VAL A 189 -9.44 -17.59 0.78
CA VAL A 189 -8.57 -16.55 0.20
C VAL A 189 -9.20 -15.20 0.50
N LEU A 190 -8.51 -14.35 1.24
CA LEU A 190 -8.93 -12.98 1.54
C LEU A 190 -8.67 -12.06 0.33
N ALA A 191 -7.43 -12.08 -0.16
CA ALA A 191 -6.97 -11.29 -1.31
C ALA A 191 -5.86 -12.03 -2.06
N ALA A 192 -5.74 -11.78 -3.37
CA ALA A 192 -4.65 -12.29 -4.19
C ALA A 192 -4.18 -11.23 -5.18
N SER A 193 -2.87 -11.07 -5.35
CA SER A 193 -2.30 -10.17 -6.36
C SER A 193 -1.09 -10.79 -7.05
N PRO A 194 -0.92 -10.57 -8.36
CA PRO A 194 0.28 -11.02 -9.06
C PRO A 194 1.53 -10.22 -8.66
N ASP A 195 2.68 -10.89 -8.60
CA ASP A 195 3.98 -10.25 -8.43
C ASP A 195 4.47 -9.69 -9.78
N THR A 196 4.38 -8.36 -9.91
CA THR A 196 4.66 -7.66 -11.17
C THR A 196 6.02 -6.97 -11.12
N ARG A 197 6.52 -6.55 -12.29
CA ARG A 197 7.77 -5.81 -12.37
C ARG A 197 7.56 -4.32 -12.15
N ILE A 198 8.44 -3.73 -11.35
CA ILE A 198 8.51 -2.29 -11.11
C ILE A 198 9.81 -1.71 -11.70
N ASN A 199 9.75 -0.45 -12.13
CA ASN A 199 10.87 0.23 -12.75
C ASN A 199 11.32 1.50 -12.03
N HIS A 200 10.66 1.85 -10.92
CA HIS A 200 11.04 2.98 -10.10
C HIS A 200 11.00 2.60 -8.62
N LEU A 201 11.97 3.08 -7.86
CA LEU A 201 11.91 3.13 -6.41
C LEU A 201 11.82 4.59 -6.00
N LEU A 202 10.82 4.94 -5.22
CA LEU A 202 10.72 6.27 -4.63
C LEU A 202 11.13 6.16 -3.16
N ILE A 203 12.25 6.76 -2.80
CA ILE A 203 12.85 6.62 -1.47
C ILE A 203 12.98 8.00 -0.86
N GLU A 204 12.51 8.12 0.38
CA GLU A 204 12.61 9.32 1.20
C GLU A 204 13.78 9.15 2.17
N PHE A 205 14.70 10.12 2.17
CA PHE A 205 15.90 10.15 3.00
C PHE A 205 15.86 11.31 3.99
N GLU A 206 16.69 11.22 5.04
CA GLU A 206 16.91 12.30 6.01
C GLU A 206 17.44 13.58 5.34
N ASP A 207 17.23 14.69 6.04
CA ASP A 207 17.71 16.01 5.63
C ASP A 207 19.23 16.01 5.45
N GLY A 208 19.70 16.71 4.42
CA GLY A 208 21.13 16.84 4.13
C GLY A 208 21.81 15.55 3.67
N THR A 209 21.09 14.45 3.46
CA THR A 209 21.61 13.31 2.67
C THR A 209 22.10 13.86 1.33
N THR A 210 23.13 13.24 0.75
CA THR A 210 23.69 13.61 -0.55
C THR A 210 23.48 12.51 -1.60
N GLU A 211 23.54 12.87 -2.88
CA GLU A 211 23.44 11.89 -3.98
C GLU A 211 24.51 10.79 -3.88
N GLN A 212 25.72 11.13 -3.40
CA GLN A 212 26.79 10.16 -3.21
C GLN A 212 26.47 9.16 -2.09
N GLU A 213 25.86 9.61 -1.00
CA GLU A 213 25.39 8.72 0.07
C GLU A 213 24.26 7.83 -0.42
N VAL A 214 23.29 8.37 -1.16
CA VAL A 214 22.21 7.56 -1.79
C VAL A 214 22.79 6.46 -2.67
N LYS A 215 23.76 6.78 -3.55
CA LYS A 215 24.44 5.77 -4.38
C LYS A 215 25.11 4.70 -3.54
N SER A 216 25.82 5.10 -2.48
CA SER A 216 26.54 4.18 -1.59
C SER A 216 25.58 3.25 -0.84
N ILE A 217 24.43 3.76 -0.40
CA ILE A 217 23.38 2.96 0.26
C ILE A 217 22.78 1.94 -0.71
N LEU A 218 22.61 2.31 -1.99
CA LEU A 218 21.95 1.47 -2.97
C LEU A 218 22.88 0.48 -3.69
N GLU A 219 24.20 0.72 -3.69
CA GLU A 219 25.20 -0.12 -4.37
C GLU A 219 25.15 -1.59 -3.93
N LYS A 220 24.75 -1.87 -2.68
CA LYS A 220 24.66 -3.24 -2.15
C LYS A 220 23.54 -4.10 -2.78
N TYR A 221 22.53 -3.50 -3.41
CA TYR A 221 21.37 -4.23 -3.90
C TYR A 221 21.52 -4.82 -5.30
N ASN A 222 22.70 -4.67 -5.93
CA ASN A 222 22.99 -5.17 -7.29
C ASN A 222 21.92 -4.79 -8.33
N THR A 223 21.20 -3.70 -8.11
CA THR A 223 20.18 -3.18 -9.05
C THR A 223 20.88 -2.33 -10.10
N THR A 224 20.48 -2.46 -11.36
CA THR A 224 21.02 -1.63 -12.44
C THR A 224 20.33 -0.25 -12.41
N MET A 225 20.88 0.65 -11.59
CA MET A 225 20.41 2.03 -11.49
C MET A 225 20.74 2.79 -12.78
N ASN A 226 19.71 3.26 -13.48
CA ASN A 226 19.87 4.01 -14.72
C ASN A 226 19.97 5.51 -14.44
N THR A 227 19.03 6.04 -13.67
CA THR A 227 19.00 7.44 -13.26
C THR A 227 18.54 7.55 -11.81
N ILE A 228 19.11 8.51 -11.08
CA ILE A 228 18.63 8.95 -9.78
C ILE A 228 18.19 10.39 -9.98
N GLU A 229 16.89 10.64 -9.90
CA GLU A 229 16.36 11.98 -9.86
C GLU A 229 16.34 12.43 -8.40
N TYR A 230 17.29 13.30 -8.07
CA TYR A 230 17.48 13.85 -6.74
C TYR A 230 16.58 15.05 -6.53
N ASP A 231 15.92 15.13 -5.37
CA ASP A 231 14.97 16.19 -5.03
C ASP A 231 13.93 16.36 -6.15
N SER A 232 13.34 15.22 -6.49
CA SER A 232 12.49 15.10 -7.66
C SER A 232 11.23 15.95 -7.49
N ASN A 233 11.03 16.90 -8.41
CA ASN A 233 9.80 17.70 -8.52
C ASN A 233 8.55 16.85 -8.84
N LEU A 234 8.68 15.53 -8.93
CA LEU A 234 7.55 14.61 -9.11
C LEU A 234 6.59 14.62 -7.91
N GLN A 235 7.05 15.07 -6.73
CA GLN A 235 6.26 15.20 -5.52
C GLN A 235 6.57 16.55 -4.85
N PRO A 236 5.63 17.12 -4.07
CA PRO A 236 5.89 18.31 -3.27
C PRO A 236 7.00 18.05 -2.24
N GLU A 237 7.69 19.11 -1.82
CA GLU A 237 8.64 19.05 -0.72
C GLU A 237 7.97 18.43 0.51
N ARG A 238 8.68 17.53 1.18
CA ARG A 238 8.17 16.81 2.34
C ARG A 238 8.93 17.23 3.58
N TYR A 239 8.18 17.69 4.56
CA TYR A 239 8.68 18.14 5.84
C TYR A 239 8.38 17.09 6.90
N TYR A 240 9.26 16.93 7.88
CA TYR A 240 9.02 15.99 8.98
C TYR A 240 9.57 16.46 10.32
N LEU A 241 9.01 15.88 11.37
CA LEU A 241 9.45 16.01 12.76
C LEU A 241 10.07 14.70 13.22
N VAL A 242 11.10 14.79 14.05
CA VAL A 242 11.64 13.65 14.80
C VAL A 242 11.10 13.76 16.23
N VAL A 243 10.31 12.78 16.66
CA VAL A 243 9.60 12.82 17.94
C VAL A 243 9.93 11.59 18.78
N ASP A 244 10.39 11.79 20.01
CA ASP A 244 10.64 10.68 20.94
C ASP A 244 9.38 9.80 21.12
N ALA A 245 9.56 8.49 21.22
CA ALA A 245 8.44 7.54 21.27
C ALA A 245 7.47 7.76 22.45
N ASP A 246 7.94 8.30 23.58
CA ASP A 246 7.14 8.62 24.75
C ASP A 246 6.29 9.91 24.57
N LYS A 247 6.71 10.82 23.70
CA LYS A 247 6.02 12.08 23.39
C LYS A 247 5.15 12.01 22.14
N ARG A 248 5.25 10.94 21.33
CA ARG A 248 4.51 10.77 20.07
C ARG A 248 3.05 11.19 20.18
N MET A 249 2.35 10.67 21.19
CA MET A 249 0.91 10.91 21.35
C MET A 249 0.59 12.36 21.73
N ASP A 250 1.39 12.96 22.61
CA ASP A 250 1.20 14.37 23.00
C ASP A 250 1.39 15.30 21.80
N VAL A 251 2.41 15.03 20.98
CA VAL A 251 2.67 15.79 19.75
C VAL A 251 1.56 15.57 18.73
N ARG A 252 1.11 14.32 18.51
CA ARG A 252 -0.02 14.03 17.61
C ARG A 252 -1.32 14.72 18.05
N ASN A 253 -1.60 14.77 19.35
CA ASN A 253 -2.76 15.49 19.89
C ASN A 253 -2.70 17.00 19.67
N GLU A 254 -1.49 17.59 19.71
CA GLU A 254 -1.30 19.01 19.34
C GLU A 254 -1.45 19.19 17.82
N LEU A 255 -0.88 18.27 17.02
CA LEU A 255 -0.99 18.31 15.55
C LEU A 255 -2.42 18.20 15.05
N GLY A 256 -3.24 17.35 15.67
CA GLY A 256 -4.65 17.14 15.30
C GLY A 256 -5.58 18.32 15.63
N LYS A 257 -5.07 19.45 16.14
CA LYS A 257 -5.86 20.66 16.37
C LYS A 257 -6.12 21.46 15.09
N ASP A 258 -5.32 21.23 14.05
CA ASP A 258 -5.48 21.86 12.75
C ASP A 258 -5.27 20.82 11.64
N GLU A 259 -6.29 20.63 10.82
CA GLU A 259 -6.28 19.65 9.72
C GLU A 259 -5.21 19.95 8.66
N ASN A 260 -4.71 21.18 8.59
CA ASN A 260 -3.72 21.57 7.58
C ASN A 260 -2.29 21.22 8.01
N TRP A 261 -2.03 20.81 9.25
CA TRP A 261 -0.65 20.61 9.73
C TRP A 261 -0.05 19.26 9.33
N THR A 262 -0.88 18.24 9.14
CA THR A 262 -0.46 16.90 8.72
C THR A 262 -1.38 16.37 7.63
N ASP A 263 -0.82 15.62 6.69
CA ASP A 263 -1.63 14.90 5.71
C ASP A 263 -1.98 13.50 6.26
N PRO A 264 -3.27 13.12 6.37
CA PRO A 264 -3.67 11.82 6.87
C PRO A 264 -3.12 10.64 6.04
N ILE A 265 -2.71 10.88 4.79
CA ILE A 265 -2.08 9.88 3.93
C ILE A 265 -0.72 9.42 4.50
N TYR A 266 -0.03 10.27 5.27
CA TYR A 266 1.32 9.97 5.78
C TYR A 266 1.32 9.53 7.24
N HIS A 267 1.75 8.29 7.42
CA HIS A 267 1.79 7.63 8.72
C HIS A 267 3.07 7.94 9.49
N ASP A 268 3.00 7.80 10.81
CA ASP A 268 4.20 7.87 11.64
C ASP A 268 5.13 6.70 11.33
N ILE A 269 6.38 7.00 11.00
CA ILE A 269 7.39 5.96 10.74
C ILE A 269 8.19 5.76 12.02
N LYS A 270 8.12 4.55 12.59
CA LYS A 270 8.91 4.19 13.78
C LYS A 270 10.37 3.96 13.38
N LYS A 271 11.29 4.64 14.07
CA LYS A 271 12.75 4.53 13.89
C LYS A 271 13.41 4.36 15.25
N GLY A 272 13.68 3.11 15.64
CA GLY A 272 14.25 2.81 16.95
C GLY A 272 13.36 3.32 18.08
N ASN A 273 13.84 4.33 18.81
CA ASN A 273 13.17 4.95 19.96
C ASN A 273 12.44 6.27 19.63
N HIS A 274 12.32 6.65 18.36
CA HIS A 274 11.59 7.83 17.92
C HIS A 274 10.66 7.52 16.75
N TYR A 275 9.82 8.48 16.40
CA TYR A 275 8.93 8.48 15.26
C TYR A 275 9.26 9.64 14.34
N ILE A 276 9.12 9.41 13.05
CA ILE A 276 9.15 10.41 12.00
C ILE A 276 7.70 10.74 11.67
N ILE A 277 7.32 12.01 11.85
CA ILE A 277 5.97 12.51 11.58
C ILE A 277 6.05 13.48 10.41
N THR A 278 5.45 13.14 9.27
CA THR A 278 5.36 14.06 8.13
C THR A 278 4.37 15.18 8.42
N VAL A 279 4.76 16.40 8.08
CA VAL A 279 3.95 17.62 8.18
C VAL A 279 3.85 18.29 6.81
N THR A 280 2.84 19.12 6.62
CA THR A 280 2.63 19.79 5.33
C THR A 280 3.50 21.04 5.19
N GLU A 281 3.67 21.51 3.96
CA GLU A 281 4.28 22.82 3.68
C GLU A 281 3.46 23.98 4.30
N GLN A 282 2.12 23.86 4.36
CA GLN A 282 1.27 24.87 4.97
C GLN A 282 1.52 24.99 6.49
N ALA A 283 1.84 23.87 7.15
CA ALA A 283 2.15 23.85 8.57
C ALA A 283 3.33 24.76 8.91
N ILE A 284 4.39 24.74 8.10
CA ILE A 284 5.63 25.49 8.40
C ILE A 284 5.46 27.01 8.26
N GLU A 285 4.39 27.46 7.59
CA GLU A 285 4.01 28.87 7.50
C GLU A 285 3.07 29.31 8.64
N ASP A 286 2.49 28.36 9.38
CA ASP A 286 1.54 28.62 10.46
C ASP A 286 2.25 28.98 11.78
N LYS A 287 1.94 30.17 12.32
CA LYS A 287 2.49 30.66 13.58
C LYS A 287 2.13 29.79 14.80
N ASN A 288 0.94 29.20 14.81
CA ASN A 288 0.50 28.32 15.89
C ASN A 288 1.25 26.99 15.84
N PHE A 289 1.49 26.46 14.64
CA PHE A 289 2.36 25.29 14.45
C PHE A 289 3.78 25.57 14.94
N LEU A 290 4.37 26.71 14.52
CA LEU A 290 5.71 27.11 14.96
C LEU A 290 5.80 27.30 16.48
N ALA A 291 4.78 27.88 17.13
CA ALA A 291 4.72 28.01 18.58
C ALA A 291 4.60 26.64 19.28
N MET A 292 3.89 25.69 18.67
CA MET A 292 3.80 24.31 19.15
C MET A 292 5.16 23.61 19.08
N LEU A 293 5.92 23.79 17.99
CA LEU A 293 7.27 23.26 17.86
C LEU A 293 8.18 23.80 18.96
N GLU A 294 8.19 25.12 19.17
CA GLU A 294 9.00 25.77 20.21
C GLU A 294 8.64 25.27 21.62
N LYS A 295 7.35 25.13 21.92
CA LYS A 295 6.84 24.60 23.20
C LYS A 295 7.32 23.18 23.47
N ASN A 296 7.47 22.36 22.43
CA ASN A 296 7.83 20.94 22.55
C ASN A 296 9.31 20.64 22.26
N ASP A 297 10.14 21.67 22.03
CA ASP A 297 11.55 21.55 21.62
C ASP A 297 11.72 20.68 20.35
N LEU A 298 10.83 20.87 19.39
CA LEU A 298 10.83 20.18 18.09
C LEU A 298 11.34 21.10 17.00
N GLN A 299 11.97 20.51 15.98
CA GLN A 299 12.41 21.22 14.78
C GLN A 299 11.88 20.49 13.55
N VAL A 300 11.41 21.27 12.58
CA VAL A 300 11.05 20.75 11.27
C VAL A 300 12.31 20.56 10.44
N LYS A 301 12.35 19.45 9.71
CA LYS A 301 13.39 19.10 8.77
C LYS A 301 12.81 18.85 7.39
N ASN A 302 13.60 19.11 6.36
CA ASN A 302 13.23 18.76 4.99
C ASN A 302 13.71 17.34 4.72
N SER A 303 12.91 16.50 4.09
CA SER A 303 13.40 15.22 3.58
C SER A 303 13.98 15.39 2.19
N VAL A 304 14.82 14.44 1.81
CA VAL A 304 15.29 14.32 0.43
C VAL A 304 14.51 13.20 -0.24
N LEU A 305 13.75 13.53 -1.28
CA LEU A 305 13.05 12.54 -2.07
C LEU A 305 13.83 12.17 -3.34
N CYS A 306 14.10 10.88 -3.50
CA CYS A 306 14.82 10.36 -4.65
C CYS A 306 13.94 9.39 -5.43
N CYS A 307 13.80 9.64 -6.74
CA CYS A 307 13.20 8.70 -7.67
C CYS A 307 14.31 7.96 -8.43
N ILE A 308 14.45 6.65 -8.18
CA ILE A 308 15.46 5.80 -8.78
C ILE A 308 14.82 5.01 -9.92
N THR A 309 15.25 5.27 -11.15
CA THR A 309 14.81 4.49 -12.32
C THR A 309 15.69 3.25 -12.49
N LEU A 310 15.05 2.08 -12.50
CA LEU A 310 15.68 0.77 -12.63
C LEU A 310 15.76 0.37 -14.10
N GLY A 311 16.90 0.62 -14.74
CA GLY A 311 17.12 0.29 -16.15
C GLY A 311 16.13 0.89 -17.15
N ASN A 312 16.43 0.76 -18.45
CA ASN A 312 15.52 1.21 -19.51
C ASN A 312 14.62 0.09 -20.06
N GLU A 313 15.00 -1.17 -19.86
CA GLU A 313 14.32 -2.34 -20.41
C GLU A 313 13.70 -3.18 -19.29
N SER A 314 12.56 -3.82 -19.58
CA SER A 314 11.84 -4.64 -18.59
C SER A 314 12.65 -5.77 -17.98
N LYS A 315 13.75 -6.20 -18.62
CA LYS A 315 14.70 -7.19 -18.09
C LYS A 315 15.54 -6.67 -16.92
N ASN A 316 15.67 -5.34 -16.78
CA ASN A 316 16.41 -4.68 -15.70
C ASN A 316 15.48 -4.21 -14.57
N TRP A 317 14.17 -4.35 -14.75
CA TRP A 317 13.18 -4.07 -13.73
C TRP A 317 13.22 -5.18 -12.69
N ILE A 318 12.90 -4.86 -11.45
CA ILE A 318 12.84 -5.84 -10.37
C ILE A 318 11.40 -6.28 -10.15
N TRP A 319 11.21 -7.43 -9.52
CA TRP A 319 9.91 -7.86 -9.06
C TRP A 319 9.47 -7.08 -7.82
N GLU A 320 8.17 -6.95 -7.59
CA GLU A 320 7.63 -6.32 -6.39
C GLU A 320 8.05 -7.08 -5.12
N SER A 321 8.22 -8.41 -5.21
CA SER A 321 8.83 -9.20 -4.13
C SER A 321 10.26 -8.77 -3.80
N ASP A 322 11.07 -8.43 -4.80
CA ASP A 322 12.41 -7.88 -4.59
C ASP A 322 12.36 -6.45 -4.04
N GLU A 323 11.42 -5.62 -4.50
CA GLU A 323 11.17 -4.29 -3.92
C GLU A 323 10.88 -4.38 -2.42
N ARG A 324 9.97 -5.27 -2.01
CA ARG A 324 9.60 -5.46 -0.60
C ARG A 324 10.79 -5.90 0.26
N ARG A 325 11.63 -6.80 -0.27
CA ARG A 325 12.88 -7.18 0.39
C ARG A 325 13.79 -5.96 0.56
N ILE A 326 14.00 -5.19 -0.51
CA ILE A 326 14.83 -3.98 -0.51
C ILE A 326 14.28 -2.95 0.47
N GLU A 327 12.96 -2.72 0.48
CA GLU A 327 12.26 -1.83 1.41
C GLU A 327 12.56 -2.21 2.86
N ASN A 328 12.42 -3.49 3.22
CA ASN A 328 12.65 -3.95 4.59
C ASN A 328 14.12 -3.82 5.01
N GLU A 329 15.07 -4.08 4.10
CA GLU A 329 16.49 -3.83 4.37
C GLU A 329 16.84 -2.34 4.47
N LEU A 330 16.24 -1.50 3.62
CA LEU A 330 16.46 -0.05 3.61
C LEU A 330 15.88 0.61 4.86
N LYS A 331 14.74 0.13 5.39
CA LYS A 331 14.15 0.64 6.64
C LYS A 331 15.07 0.50 7.84
N MET A 332 16.06 -0.39 7.80
CA MET A 332 17.08 -0.53 8.84
C MET A 332 18.21 0.51 8.74
N ASN A 333 18.33 1.22 7.62
CA ASN A 333 19.29 2.30 7.45
C ASN A 333 18.80 3.57 8.18
N GLU A 334 19.70 4.24 8.90
CA GLU A 334 19.39 5.46 9.66
C GLU A 334 19.02 6.63 8.74
N LYS A 335 19.61 6.70 7.55
CA LYS A 335 19.37 7.78 6.58
C LYS A 335 18.12 7.62 5.74
N VAL A 336 17.57 6.42 5.64
CA VAL A 336 16.35 6.18 4.87
C VAL A 336 15.17 6.39 5.81
N LEU A 337 14.29 7.34 5.51
CA LEU A 337 13.05 7.51 6.26
C LEU A 337 12.05 6.41 5.87
N THR A 338 11.72 6.31 4.59
CA THR A 338 10.81 5.29 4.07
C THR A 338 11.01 5.05 2.57
N LEU A 339 10.42 3.95 2.08
CA LEU A 339 10.23 3.72 0.65
C LEU A 339 8.76 3.92 0.35
N LEU A 340 8.46 4.82 -0.58
CA LEU A 340 7.12 5.14 -1.02
C LEU A 340 6.82 4.30 -2.26
N ARG A 341 5.70 3.57 -2.25
CA ARG A 341 5.29 2.82 -3.44
C ARG A 341 4.77 3.78 -4.48
N CYS A 342 5.39 3.78 -5.66
CA CYS A 342 4.82 4.40 -6.86
C CYS A 342 3.61 3.57 -7.31
N GLY A 343 2.46 3.84 -6.70
CA GLY A 343 1.12 3.33 -7.04
C GLY A 343 1.05 2.05 -7.89
N SER A 344 0.94 0.91 -7.22
CA SER A 344 0.20 -0.26 -7.71
C SER A 344 -0.73 -0.69 -6.59
N THR A 345 -1.82 0.07 -6.37
CA THR A 345 -2.95 -0.37 -5.53
C THR A 345 -3.95 -1.12 -6.38
#